data_AF-A0A2R6NXY7-F1
#
_entry.id   AF-A0A2R6NXY7-F1
#
_cell.length_a   1.000
_cell.length_b   1.000
_cell.length_c   1.000
_cell.angle_alpha   90.00
_cell.angle_beta   90.00
_cell.angle_gamma   90.00
#
_symmetry.space_group_name_H-M   'P 1'
#
loop_
_entity.id
_entity.type
_entity.pdbx_description
1 polymer ?
#
loop_
_entity_poly.entity_id
_entity_poly.type
_entity_poly.pdbx_seq_one_letter_code
_entity_poly.pdbx_strand_id
1 'polypeptide(L)'
;MNATYAKNLASLSKLVLVLFSKDTTVVPKESSWFGSYAPQDKDGRSSTVGEKTIIPMRLQTVYTEDRFGLKTLDERGDVLLETCEAEHMQITPECLQPLVQKYVGGSLSSSVPGDLLRVQ
;
A
#
# COMPACT_ATOMS: atom_id res chain seq x y z
N MET A 1 0.61 -15.57 17.83
CA MET A 1 -0.25 -14.96 16.79
C MET A 1 -1.12 -16.08 16.21
N ASN A 2 -2.33 -15.79 15.72
CA ASN A 2 -3.29 -16.82 15.33
C ASN A 2 -3.03 -17.30 13.89
N ALA A 3 -2.70 -18.58 13.72
CA ALA A 3 -2.39 -19.18 12.42
C ALA A 3 -3.55 -19.07 11.40
N THR A 4 -4.79 -19.06 11.88
CA THR A 4 -5.98 -18.89 11.03
C THR A 4 -6.01 -17.51 10.37
N TYR A 5 -5.64 -16.45 11.09
CA TYR A 5 -5.59 -15.10 10.50
C TYR A 5 -4.52 -14.98 9.43
N ALA A 6 -3.34 -15.59 9.67
CA ALA A 6 -2.28 -15.61 8.68
C ALA A 6 -2.73 -16.31 7.39
N LYS A 7 -3.35 -17.48 7.52
CA LYS A 7 -3.88 -18.24 6.39
C LYS A 7 -4.97 -17.47 5.64
N ASN A 8 -5.88 -16.81 6.36
CA ASN A 8 -6.96 -16.06 5.75
C ASN A 8 -6.44 -14.85 4.97
N LEU A 9 -5.49 -14.09 5.51
CA LEU A 9 -4.94 -12.95 4.78
C LEU A 9 -4.15 -13.42 3.55
N ALA A 10 -3.32 -14.45 3.69
CA ALA A 10 -2.56 -15.01 2.57
C ALA A 10 -3.46 -15.60 1.47
N SER A 11 -4.73 -15.92 1.76
CA SER A 11 -5.69 -16.44 0.79
C SER A 11 -6.30 -15.38 -0.13
N LEU A 12 -6.11 -14.08 0.15
CA LEU A 12 -6.58 -13.01 -0.72
C LEU A 12 -5.96 -13.13 -2.12
N SER A 13 -6.74 -12.84 -3.16
CA SER A 13 -6.25 -12.81 -4.53
C SER A 13 -5.37 -11.59 -4.81
N LYS A 14 -5.76 -10.43 -4.27
CA LYS A 14 -5.01 -9.17 -4.31
C LYS A 14 -5.30 -8.36 -3.04
N LEU A 15 -4.29 -7.66 -2.55
CA LEU A 15 -4.37 -6.66 -1.50
C LEU A 15 -3.85 -5.34 -2.07
N VAL A 16 -4.77 -4.45 -2.44
CA VAL A 16 -4.44 -3.12 -2.98
C VAL A 16 -4.47 -2.11 -1.85
N LEU A 17 -3.32 -1.51 -1.57
CA LEU A 17 -3.12 -0.53 -0.50
C LEU A 17 -2.91 0.85 -1.12
N VAL A 18 -3.80 1.79 -0.82
CA VAL A 18 -3.80 3.12 -1.41
C VAL A 18 -3.32 4.15 -0.39
N LEU A 19 -2.33 4.94 -0.75
CA LEU A 19 -1.80 6.04 0.05
C LEU A 19 -2.19 7.38 -0.58
N PHE A 20 -2.66 8.32 0.24
CA PHE A 20 -2.94 9.70 -0.18
C PHE A 20 -1.69 10.56 0.03
N SER A 21 -1.15 11.17 -1.03
CA SER A 21 0.16 11.83 -0.96
C SER A 21 0.15 13.09 -0.10
N LYS A 22 -1.02 13.75 0.00
CA LYS A 22 -1.29 14.96 0.79
C LYS A 22 -2.14 14.67 2.03
N ASP A 23 -2.09 13.45 2.55
CA ASP A 23 -2.79 13.08 3.78
C ASP A 23 -2.26 13.85 4.98
N THR A 24 -3.16 14.57 5.66
CA THR A 24 -2.89 15.31 6.91
C THR A 24 -3.58 14.68 8.11
N THR A 25 -4.41 13.66 7.91
CA THR A 25 -5.19 12.98 8.95
C THR A 25 -4.46 11.75 9.46
N VAL A 26 -3.94 10.92 8.56
CA VAL A 26 -3.19 9.70 8.89
C VAL A 26 -1.72 10.05 9.06
N VAL A 27 -1.22 9.89 10.28
CA VAL A 27 0.16 10.25 10.65
C VAL A 27 0.83 9.06 11.34
N PRO A 28 1.78 8.37 10.69
CA PRO A 28 2.39 8.68 9.39
C PRO A 28 1.53 8.18 8.22
N LYS A 29 1.49 8.91 7.10
CA LYS A 29 0.70 8.51 5.92
C LYS A 29 1.10 7.15 5.35
N GLU A 30 2.37 6.76 5.57
CA GLU A 30 2.92 5.46 5.19
C GLU A 30 2.23 4.30 5.91
N SER A 31 1.46 4.53 6.98
CA SER A 31 0.67 3.48 7.62
C SER A 31 -0.39 2.88 6.70
N SER A 32 -0.86 3.61 5.68
CA SER A 32 -1.72 3.07 4.62
C SER A 32 -1.05 1.93 3.84
N TRP A 33 0.28 1.90 3.83
CA TRP A 33 1.10 0.83 3.26
C TRP A 33 1.76 -0.03 4.33
N PHE A 34 1.16 -0.16 5.51
CA PHE A 34 1.73 -0.85 6.67
C PHE A 34 3.09 -0.30 7.14
N GLY A 35 3.46 0.93 6.79
CA GLY A 35 4.59 1.65 7.39
C GLY A 35 4.30 2.06 8.84
N SER A 36 5.34 2.20 9.65
CA SER A 36 5.18 2.66 11.04
C SER A 36 6.37 3.49 11.49
N TYR A 37 6.21 4.18 12.62
CA TYR A 37 7.35 4.83 13.26
C TYR A 37 8.33 3.77 13.79
N ALA A 38 9.62 4.09 13.73
CA ALA A 38 10.63 3.30 14.41
C ALA A 38 10.30 3.16 15.91
N PRO A 39 10.49 1.97 16.49
CA PRO A 39 10.37 1.79 17.93
C PRO A 39 11.30 2.76 18.66
N GLN A 40 10.85 3.32 19.78
CA GLN A 40 11.73 4.11 20.61
C GLN A 40 12.75 3.20 21.30
N ASP A 41 14.03 3.58 21.25
CA ASP A 41 15.10 2.94 22.00
C ASP A 41 14.74 2.84 23.48
N LYS A 42 15.11 1.69 24.08
CA LYS A 42 14.76 1.29 25.46
C LYS A 42 15.30 2.24 26.54
N ASP A 43 16.28 3.07 26.19
CA ASP A 43 16.86 4.10 27.06
C ASP A 43 16.11 5.45 26.98
N GLY A 44 14.98 5.52 26.27
CA GLY A 44 14.22 6.76 26.07
C GLY A 44 14.96 7.79 25.20
N ARG A 45 16.01 7.37 24.50
CA ARG A 45 16.91 8.23 23.70
C ARG A 45 16.58 8.25 22.21
N SER A 46 15.42 7.73 21.80
CA SER A 46 15.08 7.75 20.39
C SER A 46 14.71 9.16 19.97
N SER A 47 15.64 9.74 19.22
CA SER A 47 15.53 10.88 18.31
C SER A 47 15.01 12.14 18.97
N THR A 48 15.85 13.18 18.97
CA THR A 48 15.45 14.57 19.15
C THR A 48 14.01 14.81 18.70
N VAL A 49 13.22 15.47 19.55
CA VAL A 49 11.75 15.71 19.52
C VAL A 49 11.13 16.08 18.15
N GLY A 50 11.91 16.27 17.09
CA GLY A 50 11.47 16.59 15.74
C GLY A 50 11.58 15.49 14.67
N GLU A 51 12.33 14.40 14.84
CA GLU A 51 12.61 13.49 13.71
C GLU A 51 12.23 12.03 14.00
N LYS A 52 10.93 11.72 13.85
CA LYS A 52 10.45 10.33 13.93
C LYS A 52 10.76 9.61 12.62
N THR A 53 11.67 8.63 12.67
CA THR A 53 12.02 7.82 11.50
C THR A 53 10.85 6.90 11.10
N ILE A 54 10.54 6.82 9.81
CA ILE A 54 9.54 5.89 9.25
C ILE A 54 10.22 4.60 8.81
N ILE A 55 9.69 3.46 9.23
CA ILE A 55 10.11 2.14 8.79
C ILE A 55 9.04 1.59 7.81
N PRO A 56 9.40 1.32 6.55
CA PRO A 56 8.48 0.73 5.58
C PRO A 56 8.10 -0.71 5.96
N MET A 57 6.96 -1.18 5.47
CA MET A 57 6.42 -2.53 5.74
C MET A 57 7.47 -3.65 5.69
N ARG A 58 8.28 -3.69 4.62
CA ARG A 58 9.23 -4.79 4.36
C ARG A 58 10.41 -4.88 5.34
N LEU A 59 10.66 -3.82 6.10
CA LEU A 59 11.74 -3.77 7.09
C LEU A 59 11.26 -4.06 8.52
N GLN A 60 9.96 -4.17 8.74
CA GLN A 60 9.40 -4.40 10.07
C GLN A 60 9.44 -5.89 10.43
N THR A 61 9.72 -6.18 11.71
CA THR A 61 9.78 -7.55 12.23
C THR A 61 8.50 -8.35 11.97
N VAL A 62 7.34 -7.68 12.01
CA VAL A 62 6.04 -8.32 11.75
C VAL A 62 5.93 -8.89 10.33
N TYR A 63 6.57 -8.21 9.36
CA TYR A 63 6.64 -8.65 7.97
C TYR A 63 7.75 -9.70 7.80
N THR A 64 8.95 -9.46 8.32
CA THR A 64 10.09 -10.37 8.10
C THR A 64 9.86 -11.76 8.68
N GLU A 65 9.13 -11.84 9.80
CA GLU A 65 8.72 -13.10 10.43
C GLU A 65 7.37 -13.65 9.90
N ASP A 66 6.80 -13.00 8.88
CA ASP A 66 5.51 -13.34 8.25
C ASP A 66 4.37 -13.63 9.24
N ARG A 67 4.28 -12.85 10.32
CA ARG A 67 3.46 -13.24 11.48
C ARG A 67 1.96 -13.35 11.19
N PHE A 68 1.50 -12.75 10.10
CA PHE A 68 0.10 -12.78 9.66
C PHE A 68 -0.06 -12.99 8.15
N GLY A 69 0.93 -13.59 7.48
CA GLY A 69 0.83 -13.99 6.08
C GLY A 69 1.02 -12.88 5.04
N LEU A 70 1.38 -11.66 5.48
CA LEU A 70 1.59 -10.52 4.58
C LEU A 70 2.84 -10.68 3.71
N LYS A 71 3.93 -11.25 4.23
CA LYS A 71 5.13 -11.50 3.44
C LYS A 71 4.87 -12.57 2.39
N THR A 72 4.18 -13.65 2.78
CA THR A 72 3.75 -14.68 1.82
C THR A 72 2.90 -14.08 0.69
N LEU A 73 1.98 -13.16 1.01
CA LEU A 73 1.14 -12.49 0.01
C LEU A 73 1.93 -11.51 -0.89
N ASP A 74 2.85 -10.75 -0.31
CA ASP A 74 3.70 -9.77 -1.02
C ASP A 74 4.70 -10.45 -1.95
N GLU A 75 5.37 -11.52 -1.49
CA GLU A 75 6.31 -12.32 -2.29
C GLU A 75 5.62 -13.03 -3.46
N ARG A 76 4.31 -13.31 -3.35
CA ARG A 76 3.50 -13.83 -4.46
C ARG A 76 3.16 -12.76 -5.52
N GLY A 77 3.40 -11.48 -5.23
CA GLY A 77 3.06 -10.36 -6.12
C GLY A 77 1.61 -9.91 -6.01
N ASP A 78 0.95 -10.20 -4.89
CA ASP A 78 -0.46 -9.87 -4.68
C ASP A 78 -0.68 -8.66 -3.77
N VAL A 79 0.37 -8.12 -3.15
CA VAL A 79 0.31 -6.82 -2.47
C VAL A 79 0.71 -5.72 -3.44
N LEU A 80 -0.17 -4.73 -3.62
CA LEU A 80 -0.03 -3.63 -4.57
C LEU A 80 -0.06 -2.31 -3.81
N LEU A 81 0.95 -1.48 -4.02
CA LEU A 81 1.08 -0.17 -3.36
C LEU A 81 0.76 0.91 -4.39
N GLU A 82 -0.38 1.58 -4.20
CA GLU A 82 -0.90 2.61 -5.11
C GLU A 82 -0.93 3.96 -4.40
N THR A 83 -0.75 5.06 -5.15
CA THR A 83 -0.76 6.42 -4.60
C THR A 83 -1.82 7.27 -5.29
N CYS A 84 -2.65 7.98 -4.51
CA CYS A 84 -3.51 9.05 -5.01
C CYS A 84 -2.91 10.42 -4.64
N GLU A 85 -2.83 11.34 -5.59
CA GLU A 85 -2.38 12.71 -5.32
C GLU A 85 -3.48 13.62 -4.75
N ALA A 86 -3.99 13.28 -3.57
CA ALA A 86 -5.10 13.99 -2.94
C ALA A 86 -4.97 14.01 -1.41
N GLU A 87 -5.88 14.73 -0.76
CA GLU A 87 -6.06 14.70 0.69
C GLU A 87 -6.75 13.40 1.15
N HIS A 88 -6.84 13.20 2.46
CA HIS A 88 -7.42 12.00 3.06
C HIS A 88 -8.83 11.73 2.53
N MET A 89 -9.05 10.53 1.98
CA MET A 89 -10.34 10.09 1.40
C MET A 89 -10.88 10.94 0.24
N GLN A 90 -10.10 11.88 -0.28
CA GLN A 90 -10.45 12.62 -1.49
C GLN A 90 -10.12 11.76 -2.71
N ILE A 91 -10.97 10.77 -2.96
CA ILE A 91 -10.79 9.81 -4.03
C ILE A 91 -11.30 10.44 -5.33
N THR A 92 -10.38 10.96 -6.15
CA THR A 92 -10.72 11.54 -7.44
C THR A 92 -11.01 10.43 -8.48
N PRO A 93 -11.78 10.72 -9.54
CA PRO A 93 -12.03 9.76 -10.62
C PRO A 93 -10.73 9.23 -11.24
N GLU A 94 -9.71 10.08 -11.37
CA GLU A 94 -8.42 9.73 -11.94
C GLU A 94 -7.69 8.67 -11.11
N CYS A 95 -7.86 8.69 -9.78
CA CYS A 95 -7.30 7.65 -8.92
C CYS A 95 -8.19 6.39 -8.87
N LEU A 96 -9.52 6.55 -8.79
CA LEU A 96 -10.43 5.43 -8.57
C LEU A 96 -10.65 4.57 -9.81
N GLN A 97 -10.84 5.20 -10.96
CA GLN A 97 -11.26 4.49 -12.17
C GLN A 97 -10.25 3.40 -12.59
N PRO A 98 -8.92 3.65 -12.64
CA PRO A 98 -7.95 2.61 -12.98
C PRO A 98 -7.98 1.44 -12.00
N LEU A 99 -8.12 1.71 -10.69
CA LEU A 99 -8.15 0.69 -9.65
C LEU A 99 -9.39 -0.20 -9.76
N VAL A 100 -10.56 0.42 -9.92
CA VAL A 100 -11.84 -0.31 -10.05
C VAL A 100 -11.86 -1.13 -11.33
N GLN A 101 -11.44 -0.55 -12.46
CA GLN A 101 -11.39 -1.26 -13.73
C GLN A 101 -10.47 -2.49 -13.67
N LYS A 102 -9.30 -2.34 -13.06
CA LYS A 102 -8.29 -3.40 -13.00
C LYS A 102 -8.61 -4.51 -12.00
N TYR A 103 -9.16 -4.17 -10.83
CA TYR A 103 -9.25 -5.12 -9.70
C TYR A 103 -10.68 -5.51 -9.29
N VAL A 104 -11.71 -4.76 -9.72
CA VAL A 104 -13.11 -4.98 -9.30
C VAL A 104 -13.99 -5.48 -10.47
N GLY A 105 -13.37 -5.77 -11.62
CA GLY A 105 -14.07 -6.36 -12.76
C GLY A 105 -14.82 -5.34 -13.63
N GLY A 106 -14.26 -4.15 -13.82
CA GLY A 106 -14.80 -3.20 -14.79
C GLY A 106 -14.78 -3.79 -16.21
N SER A 107 -15.87 -3.59 -16.96
CA SER A 107 -15.88 -3.89 -18.40
C SER A 107 -14.76 -3.09 -19.07
N LEU A 108 -13.80 -3.77 -19.68
CA LEU A 108 -12.79 -3.15 -20.54
C LEU A 108 -13.49 -2.61 -21.79
N SER A 109 -14.16 -1.46 -21.69
CA SER A 109 -14.52 -0.69 -22.88
C SER A 109 -13.22 -0.12 -23.43
N SER A 110 -12.63 -0.86 -24.37
CA SER A 110 -11.44 -0.45 -25.11
C SER A 110 -11.74 0.84 -25.89
N SER A 111 -11.48 1.99 -25.29
CA SER A 111 -11.18 3.21 -26.04
C SER A 111 -9.67 3.42 -25.98
N VAL A 112 -8.95 2.66 -26.80
CA VAL A 112 -7.62 3.08 -27.27
C VAL A 112 -7.87 4.23 -28.24
N PRO A 113 -7.48 5.48 -27.96
CA PRO A 113 -7.49 6.51 -28.99
C PRO A 113 -6.47 6.10 -30.06
N GLY A 114 -6.94 6.01 -31.29
CA GLY A 114 -6.18 5.50 -32.43
C GLY A 114 -4.92 6.30 -32.76
N ASP A 115 -4.07 5.60 -33.50
CA ASP A 115 -3.09 6.11 -34.46
C ASP A 115 -1.87 6.87 -33.94
N LEU A 116 -0.80 6.10 -33.68
CA LEU A 116 0.55 6.56 -34.03
C LEU A 116 1.46 5.39 -34.47
N LEU A 117 1.11 4.75 -35.58
CA LEU A 117 2.05 4.01 -36.42
C LEU A 117 1.93 4.51 -37.86
N ARG A 118 2.57 5.65 -38.13
CA ARG A 118 2.97 6.03 -39.49
C ARG A 118 4.40 5.54 -39.67
N VAL A 119 4.55 4.37 -40.28
CA VAL A 119 5.82 3.91 -40.84
C VAL A 119 5.97 4.60 -42.19
N GLN A 120 7.04 5.40 -42.34
CA GLN A 120 7.63 5.71 -43.65
C GLN A 120 8.56 4.58 -44.06
#